data_AF-A0A8B6H1Y1-F1
#
_entry.id   AF-A0A8B6H1Y1-F1
#
_cell.length_a   1.000
_cell.length_b   1.000
_cell.length_c   1.000
_cell.angle_alpha   90.00
_cell.angle_beta   90.00
_cell.angle_gamma   90.00
#
_symmetry.space_group_name_H-M   'P 1'
#
loop_
_entity.id
_entity.type
_entity.pdbx_description
1 polymer ?
#
loop_
_entity_poly.entity_id
_entity_poly.type
_entity_poly.pdbx_seq_one_letter_code
_entity_poly.pdbx_strand_id
1 'polypeptide(L)'
;MAKNSVALQNLPSKSVVVFNSAITNLGNGYNSYTGIFTAPSNGVYAFSWTIVGHQGKTFYTELTLNGNVVARNYVSAVNVQDHPSGSQNVVLEIKKNDKVLVRVLAGHKGQYMYADGWSSFSGYKL
;
A
#
# COMPACT_ATOMS: atom_id res chain seq x y z
N MET A 1 5.82 -1.29 10.20
CA MET A 1 5.02 -0.21 9.57
C MET A 1 5.94 0.65 8.71
N ALA A 2 5.48 1.03 7.52
CA ALA A 2 6.10 2.00 6.64
C ALA A 2 5.10 3.09 6.26
N LYS A 3 5.60 4.31 6.04
CA LYS A 3 4.83 5.50 5.63
C LYS A 3 5.55 6.26 4.53
N ASN A 4 4.89 7.26 3.97
CA ASN A 4 5.50 8.21 3.06
C ASN A 4 6.03 9.45 3.80
N SER A 5 7.17 9.98 3.39
CA SER A 5 7.69 11.27 3.85
C SER A 5 7.04 12.47 3.16
N VAL A 6 6.53 12.29 1.94
CA VAL A 6 5.86 13.32 1.14
C VAL A 6 4.64 12.74 0.43
N ALA A 7 3.61 13.56 0.20
CA ALA A 7 2.38 13.11 -0.44
C ALA A 7 2.65 12.54 -1.83
N LEU A 8 1.97 11.44 -2.18
CA LEU A 8 2.06 10.84 -3.50
C LEU A 8 0.99 11.43 -4.41
N GLN A 9 1.39 11.84 -5.62
CA GLN A 9 0.50 12.52 -6.55
C GLN A 9 0.69 12.01 -7.97
N ASN A 10 -0.40 11.95 -8.73
CA ASN A 10 -0.43 11.60 -10.15
C ASN A 10 0.30 10.29 -10.50
N LEU A 11 0.20 9.29 -9.64
CA LEU A 11 0.77 7.97 -9.89
C LEU A 11 0.05 7.27 -11.05
N PRO A 12 0.77 6.75 -12.05
CA PRO A 12 0.16 6.06 -13.19
C PRO A 12 -0.40 4.69 -12.80
N SER A 13 -1.29 4.16 -13.64
CA SER A 13 -1.83 2.81 -13.52
C SER A 13 -0.73 1.78 -13.30
N LYS A 14 -0.94 0.86 -12.34
CA LYS A 14 -0.01 -0.20 -11.93
C LYS A 14 1.33 0.26 -11.33
N SER A 15 1.56 1.55 -11.12
CA SER A 15 2.76 1.99 -10.39
C SER A 15 2.72 1.55 -8.92
N VAL A 16 3.88 1.14 -8.40
CA VAL A 16 3.99 0.71 -7.00
C VAL A 16 3.82 1.91 -6.08
N VAL A 17 3.00 1.74 -5.04
CA VAL A 17 2.85 2.71 -3.96
C VAL A 17 4.00 2.47 -2.99
N VAL A 18 5.08 3.22 -3.13
CA VAL A 18 6.29 3.06 -2.31
C VAL A 18 6.15 3.86 -1.03
N PHE A 19 5.93 3.19 0.11
CA PHE A 19 6.03 3.80 1.44
C PHE A 19 7.51 3.89 1.81
N ASN A 20 8.13 5.05 1.58
CA ASN A 20 9.58 5.24 1.56
C ASN A 20 10.26 5.42 2.93
N SER A 21 9.50 5.44 4.02
CA SER A 21 10.01 5.60 5.38
C SER A 21 9.51 4.45 6.26
N ALA A 22 10.38 3.47 6.51
CA ALA A 22 10.10 2.37 7.43
C ALA A 22 10.33 2.80 8.88
N ILE A 23 9.30 2.66 9.72
CA ILE A 23 9.40 2.83 11.18
C ILE A 23 9.94 1.55 11.81
N THR A 24 9.44 0.39 11.34
CA THR A 24 9.90 -0.93 11.74
C THR A 24 10.05 -1.83 10.52
N ASN A 25 11.15 -2.58 10.47
CA ASN A 25 11.45 -3.52 9.38
C ASN A 25 12.25 -4.74 9.89
N LEU A 26 11.79 -5.35 10.98
CA LEU A 26 12.43 -6.55 11.52
C LEU A 26 12.38 -7.69 10.50
N GLY A 27 13.51 -8.39 10.35
CA GLY A 27 13.68 -9.42 9.32
C GLY A 27 13.98 -8.86 7.91
N ASN A 28 14.07 -7.54 7.75
CA ASN A 28 14.45 -6.86 6.50
C ASN A 28 13.61 -7.27 5.27
N GLY A 29 12.34 -7.64 5.50
CA GLY A 29 11.45 -8.11 4.44
C GLY A 29 10.96 -6.98 3.53
N TYR A 30 10.77 -5.77 4.04
CA TYR A 30 10.28 -4.64 3.26
C TYR A 30 11.41 -3.77 2.70
N ASN A 31 11.39 -3.50 1.39
CA ASN A 31 12.34 -2.60 0.75
C ASN A 31 11.69 -1.22 0.52
N SER A 32 12.14 -0.21 1.27
CA SER A 32 11.58 1.16 1.22
C SER A 32 11.92 1.93 -0.07
N TYR A 33 12.87 1.44 -0.87
CA TYR A 33 13.17 2.02 -2.19
C TYR A 33 12.23 1.49 -3.28
N THR A 34 11.77 0.25 -3.15
CA THR A 34 10.93 -0.40 -4.18
C THR A 34 9.47 -0.55 -3.79
N GLY A 35 9.13 -0.43 -2.50
CA GLY A 35 7.78 -0.67 -1.99
C GLY A 35 7.38 -2.14 -1.90
N ILE A 36 8.35 -3.06 -2.02
CA ILE A 36 8.10 -4.50 -2.10
C ILE A 36 8.45 -5.15 -0.77
N PHE A 37 7.51 -5.90 -0.21
CA PHE A 37 7.76 -6.87 0.83
C PHE A 37 8.14 -8.22 0.20
N THR A 38 9.27 -8.79 0.63
CA THR A 38 9.71 -10.14 0.26
C THR A 38 9.69 -11.02 1.51
N ALA A 39 8.92 -12.10 1.48
CA ALA A 39 8.76 -12.97 2.64
C ALA A 39 10.10 -13.60 3.07
N PRO A 40 10.59 -13.36 4.30
CA PRO A 40 11.88 -13.90 4.75
C PRO A 40 11.82 -15.40 5.05
N SER A 41 10.62 -15.93 5.32
CA SER A 41 10.37 -17.34 5.63
C SER A 41 8.94 -17.74 5.26
N ASN A 42 8.68 -19.05 5.15
CA ASN A 42 7.32 -19.56 4.99
C ASN A 42 6.48 -19.22 6.24
N GLY A 43 5.20 -18.95 6.03
CA GLY A 43 4.21 -18.88 7.11
C GLY A 43 3.00 -18.04 6.74
N VAL A 44 2.17 -17.79 7.75
CA VAL A 44 0.99 -16.93 7.63
C VAL A 44 1.36 -15.51 8.00
N TYR A 45 1.02 -14.54 7.16
CA TYR A 45 1.31 -13.13 7.34
C TYR A 45 0.02 -12.33 7.27
N ALA A 46 -0.10 -11.34 8.13
CA ALA A 46 -1.13 -10.32 8.05
C ALA A 46 -0.53 -9.07 7.41
N PHE A 47 -1.22 -8.50 6.41
CA PHE A 47 -0.89 -7.21 5.81
C PHE A 47 -2.05 -6.26 5.95
N SER A 48 -1.73 -4.99 6.15
CA SER A 48 -2.70 -3.91 6.17
C SER A 48 -2.17 -2.68 5.46
N TRP A 49 -3.06 -1.92 4.83
CA TRP A 49 -2.70 -0.62 4.28
C TRP A 49 -3.86 0.35 4.38
N THR A 50 -3.50 1.59 4.68
CA THR A 50 -4.41 2.73 4.82
C THR A 50 -4.01 3.79 3.82
N ILE A 51 -5.00 4.35 3.14
CA ILE A 51 -4.85 5.49 2.25
C ILE A 51 -5.76 6.62 2.75
N VAL A 52 -5.24 7.85 2.78
CA VAL A 52 -6.01 9.07 3.03
C VAL A 52 -5.91 9.95 1.79
N GLY A 53 -7.06 10.25 1.19
CA GLY A 53 -7.18 11.04 -0.03
C GLY A 53 -7.35 12.53 0.23
N HIS A 54 -7.14 13.33 -0.82
CA HIS A 54 -7.39 14.77 -0.84
C HIS A 54 -8.76 15.10 -1.44
N GLN A 55 -9.37 16.20 -0.98
CA GLN A 55 -10.62 16.73 -1.54
C GLN A 55 -10.59 16.83 -3.06
N GLY A 56 -11.66 16.42 -3.73
CA GLY A 56 -11.74 16.42 -5.19
C GLY A 56 -10.84 15.40 -5.90
N LYS A 57 -10.15 14.49 -5.18
CA LYS A 57 -9.20 13.52 -5.76
C LYS A 57 -9.60 12.08 -5.43
N THR A 58 -9.02 11.16 -6.17
CA THR A 58 -9.19 9.72 -6.02
C THR A 58 -7.84 9.02 -5.88
N PHE A 59 -7.85 7.89 -5.18
CA PHE A 59 -6.69 7.00 -5.14
C PHE A 59 -7.18 5.56 -5.01
N TYR A 60 -6.95 4.78 -6.07
CA TYR A 60 -7.33 3.37 -6.14
C TYR A 60 -6.10 2.49 -6.01
N THR A 61 -6.13 1.52 -5.12
CA THR A 61 -5.02 0.63 -4.83
C THR A 61 -5.43 -0.82 -4.86
N GLU A 62 -4.45 -1.67 -5.15
CA GLU A 62 -4.56 -3.11 -5.00
C GLU A 62 -3.28 -3.66 -4.36
N LEU A 63 -3.45 -4.66 -3.49
CA LEU A 63 -2.37 -5.47 -2.97
C LEU A 63 -2.22 -6.70 -3.85
N THR A 64 -0.98 -7.01 -4.23
CA THR A 64 -0.67 -8.17 -5.07
C THR A 64 0.26 -9.14 -4.35
N LEU A 65 0.10 -10.43 -4.63
CA LEU A 65 1.01 -11.51 -4.29
C LEU A 65 1.58 -12.08 -5.58
N ASN A 66 2.89 -11.96 -5.79
CA ASN A 66 3.58 -12.40 -7.01
C ASN A 66 2.92 -11.88 -8.31
N GLY A 67 2.40 -10.66 -8.28
CA GLY A 67 1.73 -10.01 -9.42
C GLY A 67 0.23 -10.29 -9.54
N ASN A 68 -0.30 -11.29 -8.83
CA ASN A 68 -1.73 -11.60 -8.78
C ASN A 68 -2.43 -10.70 -7.76
N VAL A 69 -3.59 -10.15 -8.13
CA VAL A 69 -4.37 -9.27 -7.26
C VAL A 69 -5.03 -10.09 -6.15
N VAL A 70 -4.80 -9.69 -4.90
CA VAL A 70 -5.39 -10.34 -3.71
C VAL A 70 -6.55 -9.51 -3.16
N ALA A 71 -6.35 -8.21 -3.02
CA ALA A 71 -7.35 -7.33 -2.42
C ALA A 71 -7.22 -5.91 -2.97
N ARG A 72 -8.30 -5.13 -2.82
CA ARG A 72 -8.41 -3.75 -3.33
C ARG A 72 -8.87 -2.80 -2.22
N ASN A 73 -8.49 -1.54 -2.35
CA ASN A 73 -8.89 -0.44 -1.49
C ASN A 73 -8.91 0.84 -2.33
N TYR A 74 -9.88 1.72 -2.11
CA TYR A 74 -9.92 3.00 -2.79
C TYR A 74 -10.52 4.09 -1.92
N VAL A 75 -10.15 5.32 -2.24
CA VAL A 75 -10.80 6.53 -1.71
C VAL A 75 -11.17 7.43 -2.88
N SER A 76 -12.32 8.10 -2.77
CA SER A 76 -12.81 9.06 -3.75
C SER A 76 -13.46 10.23 -3.03
N ALA A 77 -12.95 11.43 -3.29
CA ALA A 77 -13.54 12.68 -2.86
C ALA A 77 -14.04 13.51 -4.06
N VAL A 78 -14.41 12.85 -5.18
CA VAL A 78 -14.94 13.56 -6.36
C VAL A 78 -16.22 14.30 -5.98
N ASN A 79 -16.23 15.62 -6.19
CA ASN A 79 -17.31 16.52 -5.76
C ASN A 79 -17.57 16.53 -4.24
N VAL A 80 -16.59 16.13 -3.44
CA VAL A 80 -16.64 16.16 -1.97
C VAL A 80 -15.50 17.02 -1.44
N GLN A 81 -15.82 17.94 -0.52
CA GLN A 81 -14.85 18.77 0.22
C GLN A 81 -14.44 18.07 1.52
N ASP A 82 -13.84 16.88 1.41
CA ASP A 82 -13.42 16.07 2.56
C ASP A 82 -12.16 15.26 2.23
N HIS A 83 -11.57 14.63 3.25
CA HIS A 83 -10.33 13.87 3.23
C HIS A 83 -10.60 12.39 3.53
N PRO A 84 -11.22 11.64 2.60
CA PRO A 84 -11.66 10.28 2.87
C PRO A 84 -10.47 9.35 3.16
N SER A 85 -10.66 8.48 4.13
CA SER A 85 -9.71 7.41 4.47
C SER A 85 -10.29 6.04 4.13
N GLY A 86 -9.45 5.13 3.62
CA GLY A 86 -9.82 3.73 3.36
C GLY A 86 -8.73 2.81 3.86
N SER A 87 -9.10 1.72 4.55
CA SER A 87 -8.16 0.70 5.03
C SER A 87 -8.61 -0.69 4.61
N GLN A 88 -7.65 -1.57 4.34
CA GLN A 88 -7.90 -2.98 4.06
C GLN A 88 -6.87 -3.86 4.77
N ASN A 89 -7.28 -5.07 5.15
CA ASN A 89 -6.45 -6.07 5.80
C ASN A 89 -6.57 -7.41 5.06
N VAL A 90 -5.47 -8.15 4.95
CA VAL A 90 -5.44 -9.49 4.36
C VAL A 90 -4.55 -10.41 5.19
N VAL A 91 -4.97 -11.67 5.33
CA VAL A 91 -4.16 -12.74 5.92
C VAL A 91 -3.85 -13.74 4.82
N LEU A 92 -2.56 -14.02 4.62
CA LEU A 92 -2.07 -14.86 3.53
C LEU A 92 -1.05 -15.87 4.05
N GLU A 93 -1.18 -17.12 3.62
CA GLU A 93 -0.06 -18.06 3.67
C GLU A 93 0.85 -17.80 2.47
N ILE A 94 2.12 -17.48 2.74
CA ILE A 94 3.12 -17.18 1.71
C ILE A 94 4.42 -17.93 1.99
N LYS A 95 5.15 -18.20 0.92
CA LYS A 95 6.43 -18.90 0.95
C LYS A 95 7.58 -17.91 0.97
N LYS A 96 8.73 -18.35 1.45
CA LYS A 96 9.98 -17.59 1.37
C LYS A 96 10.18 -17.08 -0.07
N ASN A 97 10.56 -15.81 -0.19
CA ASN A 97 10.75 -15.06 -1.44
C ASN A 97 9.48 -14.65 -2.19
N ASP A 98 8.28 -15.00 -1.72
CA ASP A 98 7.06 -14.43 -2.26
C ASP A 98 7.05 -12.91 -2.08
N LYS A 99 6.54 -12.21 -3.08
CA LYS A 99 6.54 -10.74 -3.16
C LYS A 99 5.14 -10.19 -2.96
N VAL A 100 5.01 -9.32 -1.96
CA VAL A 100 3.79 -8.57 -1.68
C VAL A 100 4.06 -7.08 -1.90
N LEU A 101 3.17 -6.40 -2.62
CA LEU A 101 3.25 -4.96 -2.82
C LEU A 101 1.87 -4.34 -2.99
N VAL A 102 1.77 -3.05 -2.70
CA VAL A 102 0.61 -2.22 -3.04
C VAL A 102 0.93 -1.44 -4.31
N ARG A 103 0.00 -1.40 -5.26
CA ARG A 103 0.12 -0.59 -6.48
C ARG A 103 -1.18 0.12 -6.81
N VAL A 104 -1.11 1.12 -7.68
CA VAL A 104 -2.31 1.75 -8.25
C VAL A 104 -3.11 0.71 -9.01
N LEU A 105 -4.41 0.65 -8.75
CA LEU A 105 -5.35 -0.26 -9.42
C LEU A 105 -5.23 -0.13 -10.95
N ALA A 106 -5.22 -1.26 -11.65
CA ALA A 106 -5.16 -1.25 -13.10
C ALA A 106 -6.31 -0.42 -13.71
N GLY A 107 -5.98 0.41 -14.71
CA GLY A 107 -6.94 1.29 -15.37
C GLY A 107 -7.24 2.60 -14.63
N HIS A 108 -6.64 2.82 -13.44
CA HIS A 108 -6.86 4.01 -12.63
C HIS A 108 -5.56 4.82 -12.46
N LYS A 109 -5.69 6.07 -12.00
CA LYS A 109 -4.57 6.92 -11.59
C LYS A 109 -4.67 7.18 -10.08
N GLY A 110 -3.54 7.14 -9.37
CA GLY A 110 -3.47 7.58 -7.98
C GLY A 110 -3.30 9.09 -7.95
N GLN A 111 -4.38 9.85 -7.83
CA GLN A 111 -4.33 11.31 -8.00
C GLN A 111 -3.65 12.00 -6.81
N TYR A 112 -4.03 11.65 -5.58
CA TYR A 112 -3.41 12.21 -4.38
C TYR A 112 -3.60 11.29 -3.17
N MET A 113 -2.52 10.99 -2.47
CA MET A 113 -2.50 10.29 -1.18
C MET A 113 -1.63 11.06 -0.18
N TYR A 114 -2.20 11.40 0.98
CA TYR A 114 -1.48 12.09 2.04
C TYR A 114 -0.38 11.22 2.66
N ALA A 115 0.71 11.89 3.02
CA ALA A 115 1.85 11.32 3.72
C ALA A 115 1.78 11.64 5.22
N ASP A 116 2.94 11.83 5.86
CA ASP A 116 3.05 12.30 7.25
C ASP A 116 2.31 11.44 8.28
N GLY A 117 2.21 10.13 8.03
CA GLY A 117 1.56 9.18 8.93
C GLY A 117 0.05 9.00 8.71
N TRP A 118 -0.59 9.77 7.82
CA TRP A 118 -1.99 9.55 7.44
C TRP A 118 -2.18 8.24 6.67
N SER A 119 -1.30 7.96 5.71
CA SER A 119 -1.30 6.72 4.93
C SER A 119 -0.14 5.82 5.34
N SER A 120 -0.38 4.51 5.34
CA SER A 120 0.61 3.54 5.80
C SER A 120 0.45 2.15 5.21
N PHE A 121 1.52 1.37 5.30
CA PHE A 121 1.55 -0.07 5.03
C PHE A 121 2.20 -0.80 6.20
N SER A 122 1.60 -1.92 6.61
CA SER A 122 2.14 -2.80 7.64
C SER A 122 2.02 -4.26 7.22
N GLY A 123 2.97 -5.06 7.68
CA GLY A 123 2.95 -6.50 7.51
C GLY A 123 3.70 -7.16 8.67
N TYR A 124 3.17 -8.28 9.16
CA TYR A 124 3.82 -9.09 10.19
C TYR A 124 3.44 -10.56 10.03
N LYS A 125 4.33 -11.44 10.49
CA LYS A 125 4.09 -12.88 10.55
C LYS A 125 3.24 -13.19 11.80
N LEU A 126 2.23 -14.05 11.64
CA LEU A 126 1.42 -14.59 12.74
C LEU A 126 2.15 -15.71 13.49
#